data_AF-A0A952FU84-F1
#
_entry.id   AF-A0A952FU84-F1
#
_cell.length_a   1.000
_cell.length_b   1.000
_cell.length_c   1.000
_cell.angle_alpha   90.00
_cell.angle_beta   90.00
_cell.angle_gamma   90.00
#
_symmetry.space_group_name_H-M   'P 1'
#
loop_
_entity.id
_entity.type
_entity.pdbx_description
1 polymer ?
#
loop_
_entity_poly.entity_id
_entity_poly.type
_entity_poly.pdbx_seq_one_letter_code
_entity_poly.pdbx_strand_id
1 'polypeptide(L)'
;MTPALDHIIGLLQHVFIDAGSTFSLVSLASALVISATWLSLCRKRRKPLRIKVLARALFPSRIWRHASTRADIGLFVLGITGMSLLIGWGLVSTRQIVHMVDAGLSAFGPSTIAAPAWLACGVLTLTGFVAYDLAYWIDHFLKHRVSWLWPFHRIHHTAEVLTPLTAFRVHPVDSLIFANINAIVIGTAEGIVHYLFGGRIPE
;
A
#
# COMPACT_ATOMS: atom_id res chain seq x y z
N MET A 1 20.87 -10.34 -22.78
CA MET A 1 20.78 -9.23 -21.81
C MET A 1 21.31 -9.74 -20.47
N THR A 2 21.84 -8.87 -19.60
CA THR A 2 22.40 -9.33 -18.32
C THR A 2 21.28 -9.60 -17.31
N PRO A 3 21.43 -10.56 -16.38
CA PRO A 3 20.41 -10.86 -15.36
C PRO A 3 19.98 -9.64 -14.54
N ALA A 4 20.89 -8.70 -14.31
CA ALA A 4 20.60 -7.44 -13.61
C ALA A 4 19.66 -6.52 -14.42
N LEU A 5 19.86 -6.46 -15.74
CA LEU A 5 19.01 -5.66 -16.63
C LEU A 5 17.60 -6.26 -16.71
N ASP A 6 17.49 -7.58 -16.79
CA ASP A 6 16.20 -8.28 -16.80
C ASP A 6 15.44 -8.07 -15.47
N HIS A 7 16.14 -8.07 -14.33
CA HIS A 7 15.54 -7.75 -13.03
C HIS A 7 15.02 -6.31 -12.95
N ILE A 8 15.80 -5.33 -13.41
CA ILE A 8 15.38 -3.92 -13.44
C ILE A 8 14.16 -3.75 -14.36
N ILE A 9 14.15 -4.40 -15.52
CA ILE A 9 13.00 -4.38 -16.43
C ILE A 9 11.76 -4.96 -15.75
N GLY A 10 11.90 -6.10 -15.06
CA GLY A 10 10.79 -6.71 -14.31
C GLY A 10 10.24 -5.78 -13.22
N LEU A 11 11.10 -5.11 -12.45
CA LEU A 11 10.67 -4.12 -11.46
C LEU A 11 9.90 -2.96 -12.10
N LEU A 12 10.40 -2.43 -13.21
CA LEU A 12 9.74 -1.35 -13.94
C LEU A 12 8.37 -1.78 -14.49
N GLN A 13 8.26 -3.03 -14.97
CA GLN A 13 6.98 -3.59 -15.41
C GLN A 13 5.98 -3.66 -14.26
N HIS A 14 6.38 -4.19 -13.10
CA HIS A 14 5.51 -4.22 -11.92
C HIS A 14 5.07 -2.83 -11.47
N VAL A 15 5.97 -1.83 -11.51
CA VAL A 15 5.63 -0.46 -11.09
C VAL A 15 4.71 0.23 -12.09
N PHE A 16 4.93 0.08 -13.40
CA PHE A 16 4.25 0.91 -14.41
C PHE A 16 3.14 0.19 -15.18
N ILE A 17 3.03 -1.13 -15.14
CA ILE A 17 2.06 -1.88 -15.94
C ILE A 17 0.99 -2.54 -15.07
N ASP A 18 1.37 -3.16 -13.95
CA ASP A 18 0.42 -3.91 -13.12
C ASP A 18 -0.76 -3.06 -12.66
N ALA A 19 -1.97 -3.60 -12.77
CA ALA A 19 -3.19 -2.89 -12.42
C ALA A 19 -3.26 -2.51 -10.92
N GLY A 20 -2.58 -3.28 -10.06
CA GLY A 20 -2.48 -3.02 -8.62
C GLY A 20 -1.51 -1.91 -8.24
N SER A 21 -0.67 -1.43 -9.16
CA SER A 21 0.29 -0.37 -8.88
C SER A 21 -0.35 1.01 -8.89
N THR A 22 -0.02 1.83 -7.88
CA THR A 22 -0.41 3.26 -7.81
C THR A 22 0.11 4.06 -9.01
N PHE A 23 1.24 3.63 -9.62
CA PHE A 23 1.85 4.28 -10.78
C PHE A 23 1.53 3.59 -12.10
N SER A 24 0.56 2.68 -12.12
CA SER A 24 0.15 1.97 -13.33
C SER A 24 -0.25 2.94 -14.43
N LEU A 25 0.47 2.89 -15.56
CA LEU A 25 0.18 3.63 -16.77
C LEU A 25 -1.17 3.22 -17.35
N VAL A 26 -1.58 1.96 -17.16
CA VAL A 26 -2.89 1.46 -17.57
C VAL A 26 -3.98 2.17 -16.76
N SER A 27 -3.85 2.19 -15.43
CA SER A 27 -4.82 2.87 -14.56
C SER A 27 -4.86 4.38 -14.81
N LEU A 28 -3.70 5.03 -14.99
CA LEU A 28 -3.62 6.45 -15.31
C LEU A 28 -4.21 6.78 -16.68
N ALA A 29 -3.96 5.94 -17.70
CA ALA A 29 -4.56 6.10 -19.02
C ALA A 29 -6.08 5.93 -18.97
N SER A 30 -6.58 4.91 -18.25
CA SER A 30 -8.02 4.72 -18.05
C SER A 30 -8.65 5.93 -17.34
N ALA A 31 -8.03 6.44 -16.27
CA ALA A 31 -8.50 7.63 -15.58
C ALA A 31 -8.52 8.87 -16.49
N LEU A 32 -7.50 9.02 -17.35
CA LEU A 32 -7.42 10.10 -18.34
C LEU A 32 -8.53 9.97 -19.39
N VAL A 33 -8.80 8.76 -19.90
CA VAL A 33 -9.87 8.48 -20.87
C VAL A 33 -11.23 8.78 -20.27
N ILE A 34 -11.50 8.32 -19.04
CA ILE A 34 -12.74 8.60 -18.31
C ILE A 34 -12.93 10.12 -18.14
N SER A 35 -11.89 10.81 -17.66
CA SER A 35 -11.92 12.26 -17.45
C SER A 35 -12.12 13.03 -18.76
N ALA A 36 -11.43 12.65 -19.83
CA ALA A 36 -11.54 13.30 -21.14
C ALA A 36 -12.92 13.05 -21.77
N THR A 37 -13.48 11.85 -21.60
CA THR A 37 -14.82 11.49 -22.07
C THR A 37 -15.87 12.29 -21.32
N TRP A 38 -15.82 12.29 -19.99
CA TRP A 38 -16.70 13.08 -19.14
C TRP A 38 -16.67 14.56 -19.51
N LEU A 39 -15.48 15.15 -19.62
CA LEU A 39 -15.31 16.54 -20.05
C LEU A 39 -15.89 16.79 -21.44
N SER A 40 -15.74 15.85 -22.38
CA SER A 40 -16.28 16.00 -23.73
C SER A 40 -17.80 15.95 -23.74
N LEU A 41 -18.42 15.11 -22.91
CA LEU A 41 -19.87 15.01 -22.74
C LEU A 41 -20.47 16.24 -22.04
N CYS A 42 -19.78 16.79 -21.02
CA CYS A 42 -20.27 17.94 -20.26
C CYS A 42 -20.00 19.30 -20.96
N ARG A 43 -19.13 19.36 -21.97
CA ARG A 43 -18.79 20.62 -22.65
C ARG A 43 -19.88 21.09 -23.60
N LYS A 44 -20.55 22.19 -23.25
CA LYS A 44 -21.52 22.91 -24.11
C LYS A 44 -20.93 23.46 -25.42
N ARG A 45 -19.61 23.64 -25.53
CA ARG A 45 -18.92 24.14 -26.74
C ARG A 45 -17.93 23.11 -27.30
N ARG A 46 -18.20 22.63 -28.53
CA ARG A 46 -17.46 21.54 -29.22
C ARG A 46 -16.15 21.97 -29.92
N LYS A 47 -15.35 22.86 -29.32
CA LYS A 47 -14.02 23.16 -29.88
C LYS A 47 -13.05 22.01 -29.57
N PRO A 48 -12.23 21.56 -30.54
CA PRO A 48 -11.29 20.46 -30.34
C PRO A 48 -10.35 20.77 -29.16
N LEU A 49 -10.15 19.77 -28.29
CA LEU A 49 -9.23 19.87 -27.16
C LEU A 49 -7.80 19.91 -27.69
N ARG A 50 -7.12 21.06 -27.53
CA ARG A 50 -5.70 21.18 -27.85
C ARG A 50 -4.89 20.45 -26.78
N ILE A 51 -3.98 19.55 -27.19
CA ILE A 51 -3.06 18.83 -26.28
C ILE A 51 -2.32 19.80 -25.35
N LYS A 52 -1.88 20.96 -25.86
CA LYS A 52 -1.23 21.99 -25.04
C LYS A 52 -2.10 22.51 -23.89
N VAL A 53 -3.43 22.56 -24.07
CA VAL A 53 -4.37 22.99 -23.02
C VAL A 53 -4.53 21.87 -21.99
N LEU A 54 -4.67 20.62 -22.45
CA LEU A 54 -4.74 19.45 -21.58
C LEU A 54 -3.46 19.31 -20.73
N ALA A 55 -2.28 19.43 -21.35
CA ALA A 55 -1.00 19.37 -20.65
C ALA A 55 -0.86 20.46 -19.58
N ARG A 56 -1.28 21.70 -19.85
CA ARG A 56 -1.29 22.77 -18.83
C ARG A 56 -2.30 22.54 -17.71
N ALA A 57 -3.41 21.85 -18.00
CA ALA A 57 -4.42 21.52 -17.01
C ALA A 57 -3.97 20.36 -16.11
N LEU A 58 -3.34 19.32 -16.69
CA LEU A 58 -2.84 18.15 -15.97
C LEU A 58 -1.53 18.45 -15.21
N PHE A 59 -0.66 19.27 -15.79
CA PHE A 59 0.66 19.58 -15.23
C PHE A 59 0.86 21.10 -15.02
N PRO A 60 0.07 21.75 -14.16
CA PRO A 60 0.20 23.18 -13.93
C PRO A 60 1.52 23.49 -13.20
N SER A 61 2.35 24.35 -13.78
CA SER A 61 3.70 24.68 -13.26
C SER A 61 3.69 25.17 -11.82
N ARG A 62 2.63 25.86 -11.39
CA ARG A 62 2.43 26.35 -10.02
C ARG A 62 2.42 25.23 -8.97
N ILE A 63 1.95 24.03 -9.32
CA ILE A 63 1.89 22.87 -8.42
C ILE A 63 3.24 22.17 -8.41
N TRP A 64 3.79 21.86 -9.59
CA TRP A 64 5.03 21.08 -9.69
C TRP A 64 6.27 21.82 -9.18
N ARG A 65 6.27 23.16 -9.21
CA ARG A 65 7.35 23.99 -8.65
C ARG A 65 7.12 24.40 -7.20
N HIS A 66 6.01 23.98 -6.59
CA HIS A 66 5.66 24.34 -5.21
C HIS A 66 6.63 23.71 -4.20
N ALA A 67 6.89 24.41 -3.08
CA ALA A 67 7.75 23.89 -2.01
C ALA A 67 7.20 22.57 -1.43
N SER A 68 5.88 22.48 -1.23
CA SER A 68 5.22 21.23 -0.81
C SER A 68 5.51 20.05 -1.73
N THR A 69 5.51 20.23 -3.06
CA THR A 69 5.84 19.17 -4.02
C THR A 69 7.28 18.70 -3.88
N ARG A 70 8.22 19.62 -3.58
CA ARG A 70 9.62 19.25 -3.32
C ARG A 70 9.75 18.40 -2.06
N ALA A 71 8.96 18.68 -1.02
CA ALA A 71 8.92 17.88 0.19
C ALA A 71 8.36 16.46 -0.09
N ASP A 72 7.29 16.36 -0.87
CA ASP A 72 6.71 15.07 -1.29
C ASP A 72 7.75 14.23 -2.06
N ILE A 73 8.50 14.83 -3.00
CA ILE A 73 9.58 14.14 -3.73
C ILE A 73 10.68 13.67 -2.77
N GLY A 74 11.12 14.54 -1.84
CA GLY A 74 12.17 14.19 -0.88
C GLY A 74 11.77 13.02 0.03
N LEU A 75 10.55 13.05 0.56
CA LEU A 75 10.00 11.97 1.39
C LEU A 75 9.77 10.69 0.60
N PHE A 76 9.32 10.79 -0.65
CA PHE A 76 9.16 9.63 -1.53
C PHE A 76 10.50 8.94 -1.81
N VAL A 77 11.54 9.69 -2.17
CA VAL A 77 12.89 9.13 -2.41
C VAL A 77 13.46 8.52 -1.13
N LEU A 78 13.33 9.19 0.02
CA LEU A 78 13.71 8.64 1.31
C LEU A 78 12.95 7.34 1.60
N GLY A 79 11.64 7.34 1.36
CA GLY A 79 10.75 6.19 1.51
C GLY A 79 11.23 5.00 0.69
N ILE A 80 11.55 5.19 -0.60
CA ILE A 80 12.07 4.12 -1.47
C ILE A 80 13.32 3.46 -0.85
N THR A 81 14.28 4.26 -0.37
CA THR A 81 15.53 3.72 0.18
C THR A 81 15.33 2.91 1.47
N GLY A 82 14.36 3.29 2.30
CA GLY A 82 14.02 2.56 3.53
C GLY A 82 13.03 1.40 3.33
N MET A 83 12.28 1.39 2.22
CA MET A 83 11.16 0.48 2.00
C MET A 83 11.60 -0.98 1.96
N SER A 84 12.73 -1.31 1.32
CA SER A 84 13.20 -2.70 1.24
C SER A 84 13.49 -3.30 2.62
N LEU A 85 14.07 -2.51 3.53
CA LEU A 85 14.32 -2.94 4.91
C LEU A 85 13.01 -3.09 5.68
N LEU A 86 12.08 -2.15 5.53
CA LEU A 86 10.78 -2.20 6.20
C LEU A 86 9.89 -3.35 5.71
N ILE A 87 9.90 -3.65 4.41
CA ILE A 87 9.21 -4.81 3.83
C ILE A 87 9.82 -6.10 4.37
N GLY A 88 11.14 -6.23 4.34
CA GLY A 88 11.83 -7.39 4.89
C GLY A 88 11.54 -7.60 6.37
N TRP A 89 11.63 -6.51 7.16
CA TRP A 89 11.26 -6.51 8.59
C TRP A 89 9.81 -6.93 8.81
N GLY A 90 8.88 -6.34 8.08
CA GLY A 90 7.45 -6.65 8.18
C GLY A 90 7.17 -8.12 7.89
N LEU A 91 7.73 -8.66 6.80
CA LEU A 91 7.54 -10.06 6.41
C LEU A 91 8.08 -11.04 7.47
N VAL A 92 9.31 -10.80 7.95
CA VAL A 92 9.92 -11.66 8.97
C VAL A 92 9.14 -11.59 10.28
N SER A 93 8.75 -10.39 10.71
CA SER A 93 8.00 -10.17 11.95
C SER A 93 6.62 -10.81 11.89
N THR A 94 5.86 -10.63 10.80
CA THR A 94 4.55 -11.27 10.60
C THR A 94 4.68 -12.78 10.68
N ARG A 95 5.63 -13.38 9.94
CA ARG A 95 5.85 -14.84 9.95
C ARG A 95 6.21 -15.35 11.35
N GLN A 96 7.07 -14.64 12.07
CA GLN A 96 7.42 -15.01 13.44
C GLN A 96 6.19 -15.00 14.35
N ILE A 97 5.31 -14.00 14.23
CA ILE A 97 4.09 -13.90 15.03
C ILE A 97 3.10 -15.01 14.64
N VAL A 98 2.94 -15.33 13.35
CA VAL A 98 2.15 -16.48 12.88
C VAL A 98 2.60 -17.75 13.57
N HIS A 99 3.91 -18.06 13.53
CA HIS A 99 4.46 -19.27 14.16
C HIS A 99 4.28 -19.27 15.69
N MET A 100 4.46 -18.12 16.36
CA MET A 100 4.28 -18.02 17.80
C MET A 100 2.82 -18.29 18.21
N VAL A 101 1.86 -17.75 17.46
CA VAL A 101 0.43 -17.91 17.73
C VAL A 101 -0.01 -19.34 17.41
N ASP A 102 0.40 -19.89 16.28
CA ASP A 102 0.12 -21.28 15.90
C ASP A 102 0.68 -22.28 16.93
N ALA A 103 1.95 -22.13 17.32
CA ALA A 103 2.57 -22.98 18.33
C ALA A 103 1.90 -22.83 19.71
N GLY A 104 1.56 -21.59 20.09
CA GLY A 104 0.87 -21.30 21.34
C GLY A 104 -0.51 -21.94 21.43
N LEU A 105 -1.28 -21.92 20.34
CA LEU A 105 -2.59 -22.57 20.26
C LEU A 105 -2.46 -24.10 20.21
N SER A 106 -1.48 -24.61 19.46
CA SER A 106 -1.16 -26.04 19.37
C SER A 106 -0.78 -26.67 20.70
N ALA A 107 -0.23 -25.89 21.65
CA ALA A 107 0.04 -26.35 23.01
C ALA A 107 -1.23 -26.76 23.78
N PHE A 108 -2.42 -26.28 23.37
CA PHE A 108 -3.71 -26.68 23.94
C PHE A 108 -4.34 -27.88 23.22
N GLY A 109 -3.70 -28.42 22.19
CA GLY A 109 -4.14 -29.57 21.41
C GLY A 109 -4.24 -29.28 19.90
N PRO A 110 -4.27 -30.32 19.06
CA PRO A 110 -4.33 -30.16 17.60
C PRO A 110 -5.70 -29.64 17.16
N SER A 111 -5.72 -28.84 16.09
CA SER A 111 -6.98 -28.50 15.42
C SER A 111 -7.63 -29.76 14.83
N THR A 112 -8.93 -29.90 15.05
CA THR A 112 -9.77 -30.98 14.50
C THR A 112 -10.60 -30.53 13.31
N ILE A 113 -10.55 -29.24 12.95
CA ILE A 113 -11.35 -28.70 11.86
C ILE A 113 -10.88 -29.30 10.55
N ALA A 114 -11.81 -29.90 9.80
CA ALA A 114 -11.56 -30.40 8.45
C ALA A 114 -12.22 -29.51 7.41
N ALA A 115 -11.43 -29.01 6.45
CA ALA A 115 -11.92 -28.20 5.34
C ALA A 115 -11.17 -28.53 4.03
N PRO A 116 -11.78 -28.30 2.86
CA PRO A 116 -11.05 -28.28 1.60
C PRO A 116 -10.03 -27.14 1.54
N ALA A 117 -8.94 -27.31 0.78
CA ALA A 117 -7.88 -26.32 0.64
C ALA A 117 -8.39 -24.95 0.16
N TRP A 118 -9.32 -24.92 -0.81
CA TRP A 118 -9.88 -23.66 -1.32
C TRP A 118 -10.60 -22.84 -0.24
N LEU A 119 -11.28 -23.51 0.70
CA LEU A 119 -11.99 -22.84 1.79
C LEU A 119 -10.99 -22.28 2.81
N ALA A 120 -9.95 -23.06 3.14
CA ALA A 120 -8.87 -22.59 4.01
C ALA A 120 -8.16 -21.36 3.42
N CYS A 121 -7.82 -21.37 2.13
CA CYS A 121 -7.24 -20.23 1.44
C CYS A 121 -8.19 -19.03 1.38
N GLY A 122 -9.49 -19.26 1.18
CA GLY A 122 -10.51 -18.21 1.20
C GLY A 122 -10.63 -17.55 2.58
N VAL A 123 -10.64 -18.35 3.65
CA VAL A 123 -10.67 -17.85 5.04
C VAL A 123 -9.39 -17.07 5.36
N LEU A 124 -8.21 -17.60 4.98
CA LEU A 124 -6.94 -16.90 5.15
C LEU A 124 -6.95 -15.55 4.45
N THR A 125 -7.38 -15.52 3.19
CA THR A 125 -7.42 -14.29 2.38
C THR A 125 -8.37 -13.26 2.98
N LEU A 126 -9.60 -13.66 3.34
CA LEU A 126 -10.59 -12.76 3.92
C LEU A 126 -10.13 -12.24 5.29
N THR A 127 -9.58 -13.13 6.13
CA THR A 127 -9.09 -12.77 7.46
C THR A 127 -7.89 -11.84 7.37
N GLY A 128 -6.94 -12.11 6.49
CA GLY A 128 -5.79 -11.24 6.22
C GLY A 128 -6.22 -9.87 5.69
N PHE A 129 -7.20 -9.81 4.78
CA PHE A 129 -7.76 -8.56 4.28
C PHE A 129 -8.39 -7.72 5.40
N VAL A 130 -9.26 -8.31 6.23
CA VAL A 130 -9.90 -7.63 7.35
C VAL A 130 -8.88 -7.22 8.40
N ALA A 131 -7.88 -8.07 8.68
CA ALA A 131 -6.81 -7.79 9.62
C ALA A 131 -5.92 -6.62 9.15
N TYR A 132 -5.62 -6.53 7.85
CA TYR A 132 -4.89 -5.39 7.28
C TYR A 132 -5.68 -4.09 7.43
N ASP A 133 -6.98 -4.09 7.11
CA ASP A 133 -7.83 -2.90 7.25
C ASP A 133 -7.93 -2.46 8.72
N LEU A 134 -8.08 -3.42 9.64
CA LEU A 134 -8.05 -3.16 11.08
C LEU A 134 -6.70 -2.60 11.54
N ALA A 135 -5.58 -3.14 11.06
CA ALA A 135 -4.24 -2.65 11.39
C ALA A 135 -4.05 -1.20 10.93
N TYR A 136 -4.49 -0.88 9.71
CA TYR A 136 -4.47 0.48 9.17
C TYR A 136 -5.33 1.43 10.00
N TRP A 137 -6.55 1.01 10.36
CA TRP A 137 -7.43 1.80 11.22
C TRP A 137 -6.82 2.05 12.60
N ILE A 138 -6.27 1.01 13.25
CA ILE A 138 -5.61 1.13 14.56
C ILE A 138 -4.45 2.11 14.49
N ASP A 139 -3.55 1.95 13.51
CA ASP A 139 -2.41 2.83 13.32
C ASP A 139 -2.83 4.30 13.15
N HIS A 140 -3.80 4.55 12.27
CA HIS A 140 -4.29 5.90 12.02
C HIS A 140 -4.99 6.49 13.24
N PHE A 141 -5.84 5.71 13.91
CA PHE A 141 -6.49 6.11 15.16
C PHE A 141 -5.47 6.49 16.23
N LEU A 142 -4.45 5.65 16.45
CA LEU A 142 -3.39 5.91 17.43
C LEU A 142 -2.61 7.18 17.10
N LYS A 143 -2.29 7.40 15.82
CA LYS A 143 -1.59 8.62 15.35
C LYS A 143 -2.34 9.91 15.66
N HIS A 144 -3.66 9.87 15.69
CA HIS A 144 -4.49 11.01 16.09
C HIS A 144 -4.79 11.07 17.59
N ARG A 145 -4.75 9.94 18.30
CA ARG A 145 -5.11 9.87 19.72
C ARG A 145 -3.92 10.05 20.66
N VAL A 146 -2.73 9.59 20.27
CA VAL A 146 -1.54 9.55 21.09
C VAL A 146 -0.62 10.72 20.73
N SER A 147 -0.38 11.60 21.71
CA SER A 147 0.29 12.89 21.49
C SER A 147 1.71 12.80 20.92
N TRP A 148 2.47 11.73 21.25
CA TRP A 148 3.83 11.56 20.74
C TRP A 148 3.89 11.05 19.30
N LEU A 149 2.82 10.41 18.79
CA LEU A 149 2.73 9.96 17.41
C LEU A 149 2.39 11.11 16.45
N TRP A 150 1.60 12.07 16.94
CA TRP A 150 1.10 13.18 16.13
C TRP A 150 2.20 13.99 15.40
N PRO A 151 3.36 14.32 16.00
CA PRO A 151 4.43 15.05 15.31
C PRO A 151 4.94 14.38 14.03
N PHE A 152 4.91 13.04 13.96
CA PHE A 152 5.28 12.30 12.77
C PHE A 152 4.12 12.29 11.76
N HIS A 153 2.91 12.01 12.24
CA HIS A 153 1.73 11.92 11.39
C HIS A 153 1.30 13.26 10.78
N ARG A 154 1.47 14.39 11.49
CA ARG A 154 1.14 15.73 10.97
C ARG A 154 1.90 16.07 9.69
N ILE A 155 3.05 15.42 9.41
CA ILE A 155 3.78 15.60 8.16
C ILE A 155 2.88 15.25 6.96
N HIS A 156 2.10 14.17 7.06
CA HIS A 156 1.11 13.80 6.04
C HIS A 156 0.06 14.90 5.84
N HIS A 157 -0.41 15.51 6.94
CA HIS A 157 -1.42 16.59 6.93
C HIS A 157 -0.88 17.97 6.53
N THR A 158 0.42 18.11 6.26
CA THR A 158 1.03 19.42 5.92
C THR A 158 1.07 19.73 4.42
N ALA A 159 0.45 18.90 3.57
CA ALA A 159 0.44 19.12 2.12
C ALA A 159 -0.38 20.36 1.74
N GLU A 160 0.27 21.32 1.07
CA GLU A 160 -0.37 22.59 0.63
C GLU A 160 -0.91 22.51 -0.80
N VAL A 161 -0.34 21.63 -1.62
CA VAL A 161 -0.82 21.28 -2.96
C VAL A 161 -0.78 19.77 -3.11
N LEU A 162 -1.73 19.22 -3.89
CA LEU A 162 -1.84 17.78 -4.11
C LEU A 162 -1.16 17.37 -5.41
N THR A 163 -0.34 16.34 -5.31
CA THR A 163 0.25 15.61 -6.43
C THR A 163 0.04 14.11 -6.22
N PRO A 164 0.27 13.25 -7.23
CA PRO A 164 0.26 11.80 -7.02
C PRO A 164 1.25 11.33 -5.95
N LEU A 165 2.30 12.11 -5.66
CA LEU A 165 3.30 11.79 -4.64
C LEU A 165 2.85 12.13 -3.21
N THR A 166 1.81 12.94 -3.04
CA THR A 166 1.34 13.38 -1.72
C THR A 166 0.87 12.20 -0.86
N ALA A 167 0.40 11.10 -1.47
CA ALA A 167 0.08 9.86 -0.78
C ALA A 167 1.30 9.26 -0.05
N PHE A 168 2.51 9.52 -0.53
CA PHE A 168 3.77 9.02 0.03
C PHE A 168 4.47 10.06 0.93
N ARG A 169 3.79 11.15 1.29
CA ARG A 169 4.28 12.14 2.26
C ARG A 169 4.19 11.57 3.69
N VAL A 170 4.99 10.55 3.95
CA VAL A 170 4.96 9.77 5.19
C VAL A 170 6.32 9.84 5.85
N HIS A 171 6.33 10.05 7.16
CA HIS A 171 7.57 10.04 7.94
C HIS A 171 8.09 8.60 8.13
N PRO A 172 9.41 8.32 8.07
CA PRO A 172 9.92 6.95 8.22
C PRO A 172 9.50 6.26 9.52
N VAL A 173 9.36 7.01 10.62
CA VAL A 173 8.87 6.47 11.91
C VAL A 173 7.41 6.02 11.80
N ASP A 174 6.56 6.74 11.05
CA ASP A 174 5.17 6.32 10.80
C ASP A 174 5.14 4.98 10.05
N SER A 175 6.03 4.78 9.08
CA SER A 175 6.13 3.53 8.33
C SER A 175 6.63 2.37 9.20
N LEU A 176 7.59 2.62 10.10
CA LEU A 176 8.09 1.61 11.03
C LEU A 176 7.02 1.19 12.04
N ILE A 177 6.28 2.16 12.59
CA ILE A 177 5.20 1.88 13.55
C ILE A 177 4.08 1.07 12.86
N PHE A 178 3.66 1.50 11.67
CA PHE A 178 2.67 0.77 10.90
C PHE A 178 3.13 -0.65 10.58
N ALA A 179 4.38 -0.85 10.17
CA ALA A 179 4.91 -2.19 9.89
C ALA A 179 4.79 -3.15 11.09
N ASN A 180 5.03 -2.66 12.32
CA ASN A 180 4.92 -3.46 13.53
C ASN A 180 3.46 -3.72 13.94
N ILE A 181 2.58 -2.71 13.86
CA ILE A 181 1.14 -2.90 14.10
C ILE A 181 0.58 -3.92 13.12
N ASN A 182 0.92 -3.77 11.84
CA ASN A 182 0.51 -4.67 10.78
C ASN A 182 1.00 -6.10 11.02
N ALA A 183 2.27 -6.28 11.39
CA ALA A 183 2.81 -7.60 11.72
C ALA A 183 2.09 -8.28 12.88
N ILE A 184 1.76 -7.51 13.94
CA ILE A 184 1.03 -8.04 15.10
C ILE A 184 -0.39 -8.43 14.72
N VAL A 185 -1.14 -7.53 14.10
CA VAL A 185 -2.56 -7.76 13.81
C VAL A 185 -2.74 -8.85 12.77
N ILE A 186 -2.04 -8.76 11.63
CA ILE A 186 -2.11 -9.78 10.58
C ILE A 186 -1.51 -11.09 11.06
N GLY A 187 -0.31 -11.06 11.66
CA GLY A 187 0.35 -12.28 12.10
C GLY A 187 -0.45 -13.05 13.15
N THR A 188 -1.17 -12.34 14.03
CA THR A 188 -2.10 -12.99 14.98
C THR A 188 -3.27 -13.62 14.26
N ALA A 189 -3.91 -12.89 13.35
CA ALA A 189 -5.08 -13.37 12.63
C ALA A 189 -4.75 -14.57 11.72
N GLU A 190 -3.65 -14.47 10.98
CA GLU A 190 -3.13 -15.56 10.16
C GLU A 190 -2.65 -16.74 11.01
N GLY A 191 -1.97 -16.51 12.14
CA GLY A 191 -1.57 -17.56 13.08
C GLY A 191 -2.74 -18.38 13.60
N ILE A 192 -3.88 -17.74 13.90
CA ILE A 192 -5.11 -18.45 14.26
C ILE A 192 -5.61 -19.29 13.08
N VAL A 193 -5.64 -18.75 11.87
CA VAL A 193 -6.08 -19.49 10.67
C VAL A 193 -5.14 -20.66 10.36
N HIS A 194 -3.83 -20.47 10.51
CA HIS A 194 -2.82 -21.53 10.36
C HIS A 194 -2.99 -22.63 11.41
N TYR A 195 -3.27 -22.29 12.67
CA TYR A 195 -3.61 -23.29 13.67
C TYR A 195 -4.85 -24.10 13.28
N LEU A 196 -5.91 -23.41 12.83
CA LEU A 196 -7.17 -24.06 12.49
C LEU A 196 -7.08 -24.93 11.23
N PHE A 197 -6.31 -24.50 10.22
CA PHE A 197 -6.35 -25.07 8.86
C PHE A 197 -4.99 -25.46 8.27
N GLY A 198 -3.87 -25.30 8.99
CA GLY A 198 -2.50 -25.29 8.45
C GLY A 198 -2.14 -26.45 7.52
N GLY A 199 -2.59 -27.67 7.82
CA GLY A 199 -2.37 -28.84 6.95
C GLY A 199 -3.09 -28.80 5.58
N ARG A 200 -3.85 -27.74 5.28
CA ARG A 200 -4.63 -27.57 4.05
C ARG A 200 -4.27 -26.31 3.27
N ILE A 201 -3.47 -25.42 3.85
CA ILE A 201 -2.96 -24.23 3.18
C ILE A 201 -1.69 -24.66 2.45
N PRO A 202 -1.64 -24.56 1.10
CA PRO A 202 -0.41 -24.82 0.36
C PRO A 202 0.71 -23.88 0.83
N GLU A 203 1.93 -24.40 0.97
CA GLU A 203 3.13 -23.59 1.25
C GLU A 203 3.47 -22.61 0.12
#